data_AF-A0A1G9E0D0-F1
#
_entry.id   AF-A0A1G9E0D0-F1
#
_cell.length_a   1.000
_cell.length_b   1.000
_cell.length_c   1.000
_cell.angle_alpha   90.00
_cell.angle_beta   90.00
_cell.angle_gamma   90.00
#
_symmetry.space_group_name_H-M   'P 1'
#
loop_
_entity.id
_entity.type
_entity.pdbx_description
1 polymer ?
#
loop_
_entity_poly.entity_id
_entity_poly.type
_entity_poly.pdbx_seq_one_letter_code
_entity_poly.pdbx_strand_id
1 'polypeptide(L)' 'MTGYYDIVLGLIPVALLGITAALTFVGISLTAAVPIGSVVAMAIIGHAMFVNTPSDVPDEPQSARPPMNAD' A
#
# COMPACT_ATOMS: atom_id res chain seq x y z
N MET A 1 5.36 -15.57 -2.45
CA MET A 1 4.66 -14.87 -3.55
C MET A 1 4.55 -13.41 -3.11
N THR A 2 5.12 -12.45 -3.82
CA THR A 2 4.84 -11.03 -3.54
C THR A 2 3.46 -10.70 -4.10
N GLY A 3 2.53 -10.32 -3.23
CA GLY A 3 1.17 -9.93 -3.60
C GLY A 3 1.08 -8.49 -4.10
N TYR A 4 -0.11 -8.09 -4.54
CA TYR A 4 -0.40 -6.71 -4.96
C TYR A 4 -0.05 -5.70 -3.87
N TYR A 5 -0.45 -5.96 -2.62
CA TYR A 5 -0.19 -5.05 -1.52
C TYR A 5 1.28 -4.98 -1.09
N ASP A 6 2.08 -6.03 -1.30
CA ASP A 6 3.53 -5.97 -1.07
C ASP A 6 4.19 -4.99 -2.04
N ILE A 7 3.72 -4.98 -3.30
CA ILE A 7 4.19 -4.04 -4.32
C ILE A 7 3.73 -2.62 -3.99
N VAL A 8 2.46 -2.42 -3.63
CA VAL A 8 1.93 -1.10 -3.21
C VAL A 8 2.73 -0.56 -2.03
N LEU A 9 3.01 -1.40 -1.03
CA LEU A 9 3.77 -1.02 0.15
C LEU A 9 5.19 -0.57 -0.21
N GLY A 10 5.84 -1.22 -1.17
CA GLY A 10 7.14 -0.80 -1.70
C GLY A 10 7.06 0.49 -2.54
N LEU A 11 5.99 0.69 -3.30
CA LEU A 11 5.81 1.85 -4.16
C LEU A 11 5.62 3.16 -3.39
N ILE A 12 5.00 3.13 -2.21
CA ILE A 12 4.78 4.33 -1.38
C ILE A 12 6.10 5.05 -1.00
N PRO A 13 7.07 4.40 -0.34
CA PRO A 13 8.35 5.05 -0.02
C PRO A 13 9.17 5.36 -1.27
N VAL A 14 9.09 4.51 -2.30
CA VAL A 14 9.78 4.75 -3.59
C VAL A 14 9.23 6.00 -4.28
N ALA A 15 7.92 6.20 -4.32
CA ALA A 15 7.30 7.38 -4.91
C ALA A 15 7.65 8.63 -4.10
N LEU A 16 7.49 8.58 -2.78
CA LEU A 16 7.79 9.71 -1.91
C LEU A 16 9.26 10.12 -2.06
N LEU A 17 10.20 9.21 -1.80
CA LEU A 17 11.63 9.52 -1.83
C LEU A 17 12.14 9.75 -3.24
N GLY A 18 11.70 8.95 -4.22
CA GLY A 18 12.15 9.05 -5.60
C GLY A 18 11.73 10.37 -6.25
N ILE A 19 10.48 10.79 -6.09
CA ILE A 19 9.99 12.07 -6.64
C ILE A 19 10.62 13.23 -5.90
N THR A 20 10.67 13.19 -4.56
CA THR A 20 11.34 14.26 -3.80
C THR A 20 12.81 14.39 -4.21
N ALA A 21 13.56 13.28 -4.31
CA ALA A 21 14.96 13.29 -4.73
C ALA A 21 15.13 13.80 -6.16
N ALA A 22 14.28 13.36 -7.11
CA ALA A 22 14.33 13.81 -8.49
C ALA A 22 14.06 15.32 -8.61
N LEU A 23 13.05 15.84 -7.90
CA LEU A 23 12.72 17.26 -7.89
C LEU A 23 13.83 18.09 -7.24
N THR A 24 14.38 17.63 -6.12
CA THR A 24 15.53 18.29 -5.49
C THR A 24 16.76 18.29 -6.38
N PHE A 25 16.99 17.21 -7.13
CA PHE A 25 18.10 17.11 -8.08
C PHE A 25 18.02 18.13 -9.22
N VAL A 26 16.81 18.44 -9.70
CA VAL A 26 16.59 19.49 -10.73
C VAL A 26 16.44 20.91 -10.14
N GLY A 27 16.74 21.09 -8.86
CA GLY A 27 16.81 22.41 -8.21
C GLY A 27 15.53 22.90 -7.55
N ILE A 28 14.49 22.07 -7.44
CA ILE A 28 13.30 22.40 -6.66
C ILE A 28 13.62 22.27 -5.16
N SER A 29 13.25 23.29 -4.37
CA SER A 29 13.49 23.26 -2.92
C SER A 29 12.87 22.04 -2.26
N LEU A 30 13.54 21.49 -1.24
CA LEU A 30 13.05 20.33 -0.49
C LEU A 30 11.64 20.57 0.09
N THR A 31 11.39 21.79 0.59
CA THR A 31 10.09 22.22 1.13
C THR A 31 8.96 22.12 0.10
N ALA A 32 9.24 22.30 -1.20
CA ALA A 32 8.26 22.12 -2.27
C ALA A 32 8.25 20.68 -2.81
N ALA A 33 9.40 20.02 -2.88
CA ALA A 33 9.54 18.67 -3.42
C ALA A 33 8.88 17.59 -2.54
N VAL A 34 8.95 17.72 -1.22
CA VAL A 34 8.33 16.80 -0.25
C VAL A 34 6.80 16.75 -0.43
N PRO A 35 6.04 17.85 -0.37
CA PRO A 35 4.59 17.78 -0.52
C PRO A 35 4.16 17.25 -1.89
N ILE A 36 4.91 17.52 -2.97
CA ILE A 36 4.61 16.96 -4.30
C ILE A 36 4.78 15.43 -4.29
N GLY A 37 5.88 14.91 -3.73
CA GLY A 37 6.10 13.47 -3.57
C GLY A 37 5.00 12.82 -2.71
N SER A 38 4.59 13.49 -1.63
CA SER A 38 3.50 13.03 -0.76
C SER A 38 2.15 12.92 -1.48
N VAL A 39 1.82 13.84 -2.39
CA VAL A 39 0.56 13.77 -3.17
C VAL A 39 0.55 12.52 -4.05
N VAL A 40 1.67 12.19 -4.69
CA VAL A 40 1.75 10.97 -5.51
C VAL A 40 1.68 9.71 -4.66
N ALA A 41 2.35 9.69 -3.51
CA ALA A 41 2.24 8.60 -2.55
C ALA A 41 0.79 8.41 -2.05
N MET A 42 0.09 9.51 -1.74
CA MET A 42 -1.33 9.48 -1.37
C MET A 42 -2.23 8.98 -2.50
N ALA A 43 -1.93 9.32 -3.76
CA ALA A 43 -2.67 8.80 -4.92
C ALA A 43 -2.50 7.27 -5.07
N ILE A 44 -1.30 6.74 -4.83
CA ILE A 44 -1.05 5.29 -4.80
C ILE A 44 -1.86 4.62 -3.69
N ILE A 45 -1.84 5.19 -2.48
CA ILE A 45 -2.64 4.71 -1.35
C ILE A 45 -4.13 4.72 -1.72
N GLY A 46 -4.64 5.83 -2.24
CA GLY A 46 -6.02 5.96 -2.68
C GLY A 46 -6.39 4.93 -3.75
N HIS A 47 -5.54 4.73 -4.75
CA HIS A 47 -5.77 3.70 -5.78
C HIS A 47 -5.88 2.30 -5.16
N ALA A 48 -4.97 1.94 -4.26
CA ALA A 48 -4.99 0.66 -3.56
C ALA A 48 -6.19 0.49 -2.60
N MET A 49 -6.76 1.59 -2.10
CA MET A 49 -7.94 1.56 -1.23
C MET A 49 -9.26 1.53 -2.01
N PHE A 50 -9.35 2.23 -3.14
CA PHE A 50 -10.62 2.45 -3.84
C PHE A 50 -10.76 1.65 -5.14
N VAL A 51 -9.67 1.29 -5.83
CA VAL A 51 -9.73 0.55 -7.10
C VAL A 51 -9.58 -0.95 -6.88
N ASN A 52 -8.58 -1.33 -6.10
CA ASN A 52 -8.39 -2.72 -5.69
C ASN A 52 -8.65 -2.79 -4.19
N THR A 53 -9.89 -2.52 -3.76
CA THR A 53 -10.27 -2.53 -2.34
C THR A 53 -9.74 -3.80 -1.67
N PRO A 54 -9.20 -3.70 -0.45
CA PRO A 54 -8.81 -4.90 0.30
C PRO A 54 -10.06 -5.75 0.45
N SER A 55 -10.17 -6.83 -0.32
CA SER A 55 -11.23 -7.82 -0.12
C SER A 55 -10.98 -8.47 1.24
N ASP A 56 -12.03 -8.53 2.07
CA ASP A 56 -11.99 -9.12 3.41
C ASP A 56 -11.06 -10.33 3.44
N VAL A 57 -10.02 -10.25 4.28
CA VAL A 57 -9.07 -11.34 4.51
C VAL A 57 -9.89 -12.58 4.92
N PRO A 58 -10.02 -13.63 4.09
CA PRO A 58 -10.54 -14.87 4.56
C PRO A 58 -9.35 -15.67 5.08
N ASP A 59 -9.04 -15.48 6.36
CA ASP A 59 -8.35 -16.49 7.15
C ASP A 59 -8.99 -16.45 8.54
N GLU A 60 -10.29 -16.78 8.59
CA GLU A 60 -10.69 -17.67 9.66
C GLU A 60 -9.82 -18.92 9.48
N PRO A 61 -8.94 -19.30 10.44
CA PRO A 61 -8.72 -20.72 10.62
C PRO A 61 -10.11 -21.22 10.97
N GLN A 62 -10.77 -21.88 10.00
CA GLN A 62 -11.93 -22.71 10.24
C GLN A 62 -11.49 -23.68 11.32
N SER A 63 -11.69 -23.27 12.58
CA SER A 63 -11.40 -24.04 13.76
C SER A 63 -12.13 -25.33 13.48
N ALA A 64 -11.34 -26.39 13.34
CA ALA A 64 -11.81 -27.74 13.09
C ALA A 64 -12.74 -28.10 14.24
N ARG A 65 -14.00 -27.66 14.17
CA ARG A 65 -15.07 -28.15 15.01
C ARG A 65 -15.21 -29.60 14.59
N PRO A 66 -14.80 -30.57 15.42
CA PRO A 66 -15.04 -31.97 15.10
C PRO A 66 -16.55 -32.14 14.92
N PRO A 67 -17.01 -33.03 14.01
CA PRO A 67 -18.44 -33.31 13.92
C PRO A 67 -18.92 -33.71 15.32
N MET A 68 -19.86 -32.93 15.87
CA MET A 68 -20.50 -33.25 17.13
C MET A 68 -21.43 -34.42 16.84
N ASN A 69 -20.97 -35.64 17.14
CA ASN A 69 -21.81 -36.83 17.06
C ASN A 69 -22.97 -36.64 18.04
N ALA A 70 -24.20 -36.77 17.54
CA ALA A 70 -25.38 -36.81 18.38
C ALA A 70 -25.56 -38.25 18.87
N ASP A 71 -25.45 -38.43 20.18
CA ASP A 71 -25.79 -39.66 20.91
C ASP A 71 -27.31 -39.75 21.16
#